data_AF-A0A067M2Z3-F1
#
_entry.id   AF-A0A067M2Z3-F1
#
_cell.length_a   1.000
_cell.length_b   1.000
_cell.length_c   1.000
_cell.angle_alpha   90.00
_cell.angle_beta   90.00
_cell.angle_gamma   90.00
#
_symmetry.space_group_name_H-M   'P 1'
#
loop_
_entity.id
_entity.type
_entity.pdbx_description
1 polymer ?
#
loop_
_entity_poly.entity_id
_entity_poly.type
_entity_poly.pdbx_seq_one_letter_code
_entity_poly.pdbx_strand_id
1 'polypeptide(L)'
;MKMDREVTVVENSSTVQKKKGSPPTSSSAHEHTGSHLSGSDLDEQTKRLKYADQRHPKFWFRDGNVVIRVEGQVFRLHSSILGAKSPYFTKLFSVKNEGEIKEVIEGCEVFDLRGESRDFMALLDALYGNLTRLCLVGNVAPSFFTISCLLRASHKWDVPAYKAWAIEALSHRWPSKLNQPDQEKISDFSRQIIVLCRECDVTSLLKPAFYGLLRLTRLGTGNNANSEEVEEGIVTSGIIENGEGNTEGIGEDAVTHNSSNKPLLHSYYHDRSKGWMDRDTTLSSNDTSLAIYLLEYATQTWIAFFRQPPSYLFLSDKASHSSRTAKCSQIFKELWPIHVTGSGFVEDGWFDPLGALQTIKDINWEAEGICASCASECRARWEKKRRNIWEEIDRKLGLVDK
;
A
#
# COMPACT_ATOMS: atom_id res chain seq x y z
N MET A 1 14.48 -58.94 -13.43
CA MET A 1 15.26 -58.98 -14.67
C MET A 1 16.43 -58.01 -14.51
N LYS A 2 17.61 -58.58 -14.26
CA LYS A 2 18.92 -57.90 -14.36
C LYS A 2 19.36 -57.91 -15.82
N MET A 3 20.07 -56.87 -16.24
CA MET A 3 21.14 -56.84 -17.25
C MET A 3 21.63 -55.37 -17.27
N ASP A 4 22.83 -54.98 -16.80
CA ASP A 4 24.21 -55.35 -17.22
C ASP A 4 24.31 -55.31 -18.76
N ARG A 5 25.20 -54.59 -19.46
CA ARG A 5 26.66 -54.36 -19.33
C ARG A 5 27.04 -53.44 -20.52
N GLU A 6 28.09 -52.62 -20.53
CA GLU A 6 29.51 -52.87 -20.96
C GLU A 6 30.06 -51.44 -21.24
N VAL A 7 31.19 -50.90 -20.75
CA VAL A 7 32.61 -51.29 -20.63
C VAL A 7 33.31 -51.64 -21.95
N THR A 8 34.19 -50.74 -22.40
CA THR A 8 35.57 -50.95 -22.98
C THR A 8 36.11 -49.57 -23.41
N VAL A 9 37.12 -48.97 -22.77
CA VAL A 9 38.59 -49.21 -22.80
C VAL A 9 39.19 -49.16 -24.20
N VAL A 10 40.05 -48.16 -24.48
CA VAL A 10 41.35 -48.32 -25.20
C VAL A 10 42.34 -47.24 -24.69
N GLU A 11 43.55 -47.70 -24.35
CA GLU A 11 44.71 -46.98 -23.82
C GLU A 11 45.64 -46.40 -24.90
N ASN A 12 46.66 -45.65 -24.42
CA ASN A 12 48.05 -45.55 -24.92
C ASN A 12 48.33 -44.63 -26.14
N SER A 13 49.47 -43.92 -26.28
CA SER A 13 50.74 -43.85 -25.53
C SER A 13 51.51 -42.54 -25.86
N SER A 14 52.35 -42.18 -24.89
CA SER A 14 53.59 -41.37 -24.85
C SER A 14 54.30 -40.93 -26.14
N THR A 15 54.88 -39.71 -26.14
CA THR A 15 56.27 -39.50 -26.62
C THR A 15 56.96 -38.33 -25.90
N VAL A 16 58.20 -38.57 -25.48
CA VAL A 16 59.15 -37.69 -24.79
C VAL A 16 60.04 -36.99 -25.82
N GLN A 17 60.38 -35.70 -25.63
CA GLN A 17 61.69 -35.17 -26.03
C GLN A 17 62.22 -34.13 -25.02
N LYS A 18 63.55 -34.13 -24.89
CA LYS A 18 64.38 -33.63 -23.78
C LYS A 18 65.51 -32.79 -24.38
N LYS A 19 66.02 -31.81 -23.62
CA LYS A 19 67.34 -31.09 -23.69
C LYS A 19 67.19 -29.57 -23.93
N LYS A 20 68.09 -28.67 -23.47
CA LYS A 20 69.10 -28.53 -22.39
C LYS A 20 69.65 -27.10 -22.63
N GLY A 21 69.98 -26.32 -21.59
CA GLY A 21 70.90 -25.18 -21.73
C GLY A 21 70.64 -23.97 -20.82
N SER A 22 71.54 -23.75 -19.87
CA SER A 22 71.80 -22.49 -19.12
C SER A 22 73.33 -22.21 -19.23
N PRO A 23 73.93 -21.12 -18.69
CA PRO A 23 73.52 -19.74 -18.30
C PRO A 23 74.59 -18.72 -18.88
N PRO A 24 75.00 -17.56 -18.29
CA PRO A 24 74.49 -16.72 -17.17
C PRO A 24 74.46 -15.19 -17.47
N THR A 25 73.90 -14.35 -16.56
CA THR A 25 74.62 -13.24 -15.86
C THR A 25 73.68 -12.33 -15.03
N SER A 26 74.06 -12.17 -13.75
CA SER A 26 74.02 -10.99 -12.86
C SER A 26 72.72 -10.17 -12.59
N SER A 27 72.32 -10.24 -11.31
CA SER A 27 72.18 -9.13 -10.35
C SER A 27 71.21 -7.98 -10.63
N SER A 28 70.12 -7.93 -9.86
CA SER A 28 69.75 -6.72 -9.08
C SER A 28 68.72 -7.10 -8.02
N ALA A 29 69.07 -6.84 -6.76
CA ALA A 29 68.16 -6.88 -5.62
C ALA A 29 67.39 -5.55 -5.57
N HIS A 30 66.07 -5.62 -5.54
CA HIS A 30 65.24 -4.55 -4.99
C HIS A 30 64.22 -5.18 -4.03
N GLU A 31 64.36 -4.79 -2.78
CA GLU A 31 63.50 -5.10 -1.65
C GLU A 31 62.03 -4.87 -2.01
N HIS A 32 61.24 -5.94 -2.04
CA HIS A 32 59.80 -5.83 -1.84
C HIS A 32 59.58 -5.69 -0.34
N THR A 33 59.29 -4.46 0.09
CA THR A 33 58.60 -4.19 1.34
C THR A 33 57.24 -4.90 1.29
N GLY A 34 57.21 -6.15 1.74
CA GLY A 34 55.98 -6.88 1.99
C GLY A 34 55.21 -6.14 3.08
N SER A 35 54.06 -5.57 2.73
CA SER A 35 53.11 -5.05 3.69
C SER A 35 52.66 -6.21 4.59
N HIS A 36 53.25 -6.27 5.79
CA HIS A 36 52.94 -7.26 6.80
C HIS A 36 51.54 -6.93 7.35
N LEU A 37 50.50 -7.50 6.73
CA LEU A 37 49.13 -7.36 7.22
C LEU A 37 49.05 -7.95 8.63
N SER A 38 48.57 -7.16 9.59
CA SER A 38 48.39 -7.61 10.96
C SER A 38 47.24 -8.62 11.07
N GLY A 39 47.19 -9.41 12.15
CA GLY A 39 46.08 -10.34 12.39
C GLY A 39 44.69 -9.66 12.42
N SER A 40 44.63 -8.38 12.79
CA SER A 40 43.41 -7.56 12.71
C SER A 40 43.04 -7.17 11.28
N ASP A 41 44.02 -6.92 10.39
CA ASP A 41 43.77 -6.55 9.00
C ASP A 41 43.17 -7.73 8.21
N LEU A 42 43.63 -8.95 8.50
CA LEU A 42 43.10 -10.18 7.88
C LEU A 42 41.67 -10.51 8.36
N ASP A 43 41.35 -10.31 9.63
CA ASP A 43 39.98 -10.47 10.15
C ASP A 43 39.03 -9.42 9.57
N GLU A 44 39.49 -8.17 9.44
CA GLU A 44 38.70 -7.10 8.84
C GLU A 44 38.49 -7.31 7.33
N GLN A 45 39.51 -7.78 6.60
CA GLN A 45 39.38 -8.14 5.18
C GLN A 45 38.41 -9.31 4.96
N THR A 46 38.45 -10.31 5.84
CA THR A 46 37.55 -11.47 5.79
C THR A 46 36.10 -11.07 6.10
N LYS A 47 35.88 -10.20 7.10
CA LYS A 47 34.56 -9.61 7.38
C LYS A 47 34.05 -8.75 6.23
N ARG A 48 34.91 -7.94 5.60
CA ARG A 48 34.54 -7.12 4.42
C ARG A 48 34.02 -7.99 3.28
N LEU A 49 34.68 -9.10 2.99
CA LEU A 49 34.25 -10.06 1.97
C LEU A 49 32.96 -10.79 2.37
N LYS A 50 32.81 -11.17 3.64
CA LYS A 50 31.63 -11.87 4.16
C LYS A 50 30.33 -11.06 4.04
N TYR A 51 30.40 -9.74 4.24
CA TYR A 51 29.22 -8.87 4.24
C TYR A 51 29.02 -8.10 2.94
N ALA A 52 29.93 -8.21 1.95
CA ALA A 52 29.85 -7.46 0.69
C ALA A 52 28.51 -7.67 -0.01
N ASP A 53 28.04 -8.93 -0.07
CA ASP A 53 26.78 -9.30 -0.72
C ASP A 53 25.53 -8.89 0.08
N GLN A 54 25.69 -8.51 1.35
CA GLN A 54 24.60 -8.06 2.23
C GLN A 54 24.45 -6.54 2.27
N ARG A 55 25.38 -5.78 1.67
CA ARG A 55 25.34 -4.31 1.70
C ARG A 55 24.20 -3.81 0.84
N HIS A 56 23.40 -2.91 1.39
CA HIS A 56 22.41 -2.21 0.59
C HIS A 56 23.11 -1.22 -0.36
N PRO A 57 22.87 -1.28 -1.69
CA PRO A 57 23.62 -0.49 -2.67
C PRO A 57 23.42 1.02 -2.54
N LYS A 58 22.24 1.46 -2.08
CA LYS A 58 21.89 2.88 -1.96
C LYS A 58 22.25 3.49 -0.60
N PHE A 59 22.25 2.68 0.45
CA PHE A 59 22.27 3.14 1.85
C PHE A 59 23.53 2.63 2.56
N TRP A 60 24.66 2.89 1.92
CA TRP A 60 26.00 2.56 2.41
C TRP A 60 26.87 3.80 2.30
N PHE A 61 26.83 4.65 3.31
CA PHE A 61 27.55 5.92 3.32
C PHE A 61 28.99 5.74 3.78
N ARG A 62 29.94 6.26 3.01
CA ARG A 62 31.38 6.17 3.32
C ARG A 62 31.75 6.83 4.65
N ASP A 63 31.04 7.90 4.98
CA ASP A 63 31.16 8.69 6.21
C ASP A 63 30.19 8.26 7.31
N GLY A 64 29.40 7.20 7.09
CA GLY A 64 28.54 6.64 8.12
C GLY A 64 29.36 6.08 9.29
N ASN A 65 28.85 6.29 10.50
CA ASN A 65 29.52 5.96 11.77
C ASN A 65 28.83 4.81 12.54
N VAL A 66 27.71 4.29 12.03
CA VAL A 66 27.02 3.11 12.56
C VAL A 66 26.60 2.19 11.43
N VAL A 67 26.54 0.89 11.71
CA VAL A 67 25.96 -0.10 10.80
C VAL A 67 24.68 -0.64 11.42
N ILE A 68 23.59 -0.60 10.66
CA ILE A 68 22.30 -1.18 11.05
C ILE A 68 22.08 -2.44 10.22
N ARG A 69 21.64 -3.53 10.84
CA ARG A 69 21.27 -4.76 10.16
C ARG A 69 19.79 -5.05 10.37
N VAL A 70 19.08 -5.25 9.26
CA VAL A 70 17.63 -5.56 9.23
C VAL A 70 17.40 -6.66 8.20
N GLU A 71 16.75 -7.75 8.60
CA GLU A 71 16.40 -8.87 7.70
C GLU A 71 17.60 -9.39 6.87
N GLY A 72 18.78 -9.47 7.51
CA GLY A 72 20.02 -9.96 6.87
C GLY A 72 20.71 -8.95 5.93
N GLN A 73 20.13 -7.77 5.71
CA GLN A 73 20.74 -6.70 4.94
C GLN A 73 21.40 -5.66 5.86
N VAL A 74 22.55 -5.12 5.44
CA VAL A 74 23.33 -4.15 6.23
C VAL A 74 23.37 -2.77 5.58
N PHE A 75 23.23 -1.76 6.42
CA PHE A 75 23.14 -0.34 6.08
C PHE A 75 24.18 0.44 6.86
N ARG A 76 25.03 1.20 6.19
CA ARG A 76 26.01 2.08 6.87
C ARG A 76 25.50 3.51 6.85
N LEU A 77 25.19 4.04 8.04
CA LEU A 77 24.35 5.23 8.24
C LEU A 77 24.96 6.19 9.27
N HIS A 78 24.30 7.34 9.47
CA HIS A 78 24.70 8.35 10.45
C HIS A 78 23.81 8.29 11.70
N SER A 79 24.42 8.03 12.85
CA SER A 79 23.69 7.94 14.13
C SER A 79 23.00 9.25 14.51
N SER A 80 23.60 10.40 14.15
CA SER A 80 23.04 11.73 14.41
C SER A 80 21.74 11.98 13.64
N ILE A 81 21.65 11.56 12.38
CA ILE A 81 20.45 11.74 11.54
C ILE A 81 19.31 10.86 12.05
N LEU A 82 19.60 9.60 12.36
CA LEU A 82 18.64 8.66 12.94
C LEU A 82 18.15 9.15 14.30
N GLY A 83 19.08 9.50 15.21
CA GLY A 83 18.76 9.98 16.55
C GLY A 83 17.96 11.29 16.55
N ALA A 84 18.28 12.23 15.66
CA ALA A 84 17.59 13.52 15.58
C ALA A 84 16.09 13.39 15.25
N LYS A 85 15.66 12.28 14.64
CA LYS A 85 14.26 12.04 14.27
C LYS A 85 13.57 10.94 15.09
N SER A 86 14.34 10.19 15.88
CA SER A 86 13.86 9.00 16.57
C SER A 86 14.38 8.92 18.01
N PRO A 87 13.48 9.00 19.01
CA PRO A 87 13.82 8.69 20.39
C PRO A 87 14.32 7.24 20.55
N TYR A 88 13.79 6.30 19.77
CA TYR A 88 14.26 4.90 19.74
C TYR A 88 15.75 4.82 19.39
N PHE A 89 16.18 5.45 18.29
CA PHE A 89 17.58 5.43 17.88
C PHE A 89 18.49 6.22 18.85
N THR A 90 18.01 7.34 19.38
CA THR A 90 18.73 8.09 20.42
C THR A 90 19.03 7.21 21.63
N LYS A 91 18.03 6.46 22.11
CA LYS A 91 18.21 5.52 23.21
C LYS A 91 19.13 4.38 22.81
N LEU A 92 18.93 3.77 21.65
CA LEU A 92 19.72 2.64 21.15
C LEU A 92 21.22 2.96 21.14
N PHE A 93 21.60 4.12 20.62
CA PHE A 93 23.01 4.52 20.52
C PHE A 93 23.60 5.02 21.85
N SER A 94 22.77 5.36 22.84
CA SER A 94 23.23 5.81 24.16
C SER A 94 23.58 4.65 25.09
N VAL A 95 23.13 3.42 24.78
CA VAL A 95 23.41 2.24 25.61
C VAL A 95 24.89 1.85 25.50
N LYS A 96 25.64 2.14 26.57
CA LYS A 96 26.99 1.59 26.76
C LYS A 96 26.87 0.25 27.46
N ASN A 97 26.92 -0.85 26.70
CA ASN A 97 27.08 -2.19 27.27
C ASN A 97 28.55 -2.40 27.61
N GLU A 98 28.92 -2.10 28.86
CA GLU A 98 30.24 -2.40 29.39
C GLU A 98 30.41 -3.93 29.49
N GLY A 99 31.25 -4.50 28.64
CA GLY A 99 31.62 -5.93 28.66
C GLY A 99 31.09 -6.79 27.51
N GLU A 100 30.26 -6.25 26.61
CA GLU A 100 29.76 -7.00 25.44
C GLU A 100 30.67 -6.80 24.23
N ILE A 101 31.11 -7.91 23.60
CA ILE A 101 31.87 -7.84 22.35
C ILE A 101 30.89 -7.44 21.25
N LYS A 102 30.90 -6.16 20.89
CA LYS A 102 30.09 -5.61 19.82
C LYS A 102 30.67 -6.04 18.47
N GLU A 103 29.81 -6.53 17.57
CA GLU A 103 30.22 -6.76 16.20
C GLU A 103 30.56 -5.42 15.54
N VAL A 104 31.67 -5.39 14.82
CA VAL A 104 32.17 -4.20 14.13
C VAL A 104 32.38 -4.54 12.66
N ILE A 105 31.86 -3.70 11.77
CA ILE A 105 32.07 -3.76 10.33
C ILE A 105 32.68 -2.43 9.89
N GLU A 106 33.88 -2.47 9.28
CA GLU A 106 34.62 -1.28 8.82
C GLU A 106 34.75 -0.19 9.91
N GLY A 107 35.09 -0.61 11.14
CA GLY A 107 35.24 0.29 12.28
C GLY A 107 33.93 0.86 12.86
N CYS A 108 32.77 0.47 12.32
CA CYS A 108 31.47 0.91 12.78
C CYS A 108 30.77 -0.19 13.61
N GLU A 109 30.18 0.19 14.73
CA GLU A 109 29.36 -0.70 15.56
C GLU A 109 28.12 -1.17 14.78
N VAL A 110 27.83 -2.47 14.84
CA VAL A 110 26.67 -3.09 14.21
C VAL A 110 25.51 -3.21 15.21
N PHE A 111 24.34 -2.74 14.82
CA PHE A 111 23.10 -2.88 15.57
C PHE A 111 22.09 -3.74 14.79
N ASP A 112 21.70 -4.86 15.38
CA ASP A 112 20.68 -5.74 14.83
C ASP A 112 19.27 -5.27 15.24
N LEU A 113 18.47 -4.89 14.24
CA LEU A 113 17.08 -4.50 14.47
C LEU A 113 16.13 -5.60 14.01
N ARG A 114 15.11 -5.85 14.82
CA ARG A 114 13.96 -6.65 14.39
C ARG A 114 13.11 -5.82 13.43
N GLY A 115 12.72 -6.42 12.31
CA GLY A 115 11.88 -5.76 11.31
C GLY A 115 12.17 -6.26 9.92
N GLU A 116 11.50 -5.63 8.97
CA GLU A 116 11.60 -5.95 7.55
C GLU A 116 12.47 -4.91 6.87
N SER A 117 13.32 -5.37 5.95
CA SER A 117 14.19 -4.46 5.22
C SER A 117 13.36 -3.48 4.37
N ARG A 118 12.25 -3.93 3.75
CA ARG A 118 11.36 -3.06 2.96
C ARG A 118 10.86 -1.84 3.75
N ASP A 119 10.42 -2.05 4.99
CA ASP A 119 9.94 -0.98 5.84
C ASP A 119 11.08 -0.03 6.23
N PHE A 120 12.24 -0.59 6.59
CA PHE A 120 13.41 0.22 6.92
C PHE A 120 13.88 1.07 5.74
N MET A 121 13.87 0.50 4.52
CA MET A 121 14.22 1.24 3.31
C MET A 121 13.27 2.41 3.04
N ALA A 122 11.97 2.27 3.28
CA ALA A 122 11.02 3.39 3.17
C ALA A 122 11.36 4.52 4.15
N LEU A 123 11.75 4.18 5.38
CA LEU A 123 12.20 5.16 6.38
C LEU A 123 13.52 5.83 5.96
N LEU A 124 14.50 5.06 5.47
CA LEU A 124 15.77 5.63 4.99
C LEU A 124 15.56 6.52 3.77
N ASP A 125 14.64 6.17 2.88
CA ASP A 125 14.31 7.01 1.74
C ASP A 125 13.57 8.30 2.14
N ALA A 126 12.86 8.30 3.27
CA ALA A 126 12.31 9.51 3.87
C ALA A 126 13.40 10.41 4.50
N LEU A 127 14.39 9.81 5.15
CA LEU A 127 15.45 10.52 5.88
C LEU A 127 16.56 11.07 4.97
N TYR A 128 16.99 10.26 4.02
CA TYR A 128 18.16 10.51 3.16
C TYR A 128 17.79 10.71 1.69
N GLY A 129 16.61 10.21 1.30
CA GLY A 129 16.26 10.01 -0.09
C GLY A 129 15.27 11.03 -0.65
N ASN A 130 14.52 10.56 -1.65
CA ASN A 130 13.66 11.42 -2.45
C ASN A 130 12.23 11.50 -1.93
N LEU A 131 11.80 10.64 -1.00
CA LEU A 131 10.41 10.54 -0.61
C LEU A 131 9.85 11.88 -0.12
N THR A 132 10.54 12.55 0.81
CA THR A 132 10.12 13.88 1.30
C THR A 132 10.20 14.95 0.22
N ARG A 133 11.22 14.92 -0.65
CA ARG A 133 11.39 15.89 -1.74
C ARG A 133 10.27 15.79 -2.78
N LEU A 134 9.90 14.57 -3.14
CA LEU A 134 8.85 14.29 -4.13
C LEU A 134 7.47 14.74 -3.62
N CYS A 135 7.19 14.58 -2.33
CA CYS A 135 5.93 15.05 -1.74
C CYS A 135 5.80 16.57 -1.68
N LEU A 136 6.92 17.31 -1.63
CA LEU A 136 6.92 18.77 -1.52
C LEU A 136 6.98 19.49 -2.88
N VAL A 137 7.66 18.90 -3.87
CA VAL A 137 8.01 19.58 -5.13
C VAL A 137 7.53 18.81 -6.36
N GLY A 138 7.26 17.51 -6.23
CA GLY A 138 6.92 16.65 -7.35
C GLY A 138 5.43 16.68 -7.67
N ASN A 139 5.11 16.54 -8.95
CA ASN A 139 3.76 16.10 -9.34
C ASN A 139 3.52 14.65 -8.91
N VAL A 140 4.51 13.87 -8.46
CA VAL A 140 4.47 12.41 -8.22
C VAL A 140 4.11 12.05 -6.77
N ALA A 141 3.04 11.29 -6.59
CA ALA A 141 2.58 10.80 -5.30
C ALA A 141 3.23 9.44 -4.96
N PRO A 142 3.60 9.19 -3.69
CA PRO A 142 4.02 7.87 -3.26
C PRO A 142 2.92 6.82 -3.44
N SER A 143 3.33 5.58 -3.76
CA SER A 143 2.42 4.43 -3.78
C SER A 143 1.88 4.15 -2.39
N PHE A 144 0.70 3.52 -2.32
CA PHE A 144 0.15 3.07 -1.04
C PHE A 144 1.13 2.16 -0.29
N PHE A 145 1.78 1.26 -1.01
CA PHE A 145 2.79 0.36 -0.46
C PHE A 145 3.93 1.13 0.23
N THR A 146 4.46 2.17 -0.41
CA THR A 146 5.52 3.00 0.16
C THR A 146 5.08 3.73 1.43
N ILE A 147 3.88 4.30 1.42
CA ILE A 147 3.34 4.99 2.61
C ILE A 147 3.12 3.99 3.76
N SER A 148 2.68 2.78 3.44
CA SER A 148 2.45 1.70 4.42
C SER A 148 3.75 1.22 5.06
N CYS A 149 4.79 0.99 4.25
CA CYS A 149 6.13 0.65 4.72
C CYS A 149 6.69 1.75 5.63
N LEU A 150 6.52 3.03 5.24
CA LEU A 150 6.93 4.16 6.08
C LEU A 150 6.13 4.22 7.39
N LEU A 151 4.82 3.97 7.37
CA LEU A 151 3.99 3.97 8.56
C LEU A 151 4.44 2.87 9.55
N ARG A 152 4.66 1.65 9.07
CA ARG A 152 5.19 0.54 9.88
C ARG A 152 6.54 0.88 10.49
N ALA A 153 7.47 1.36 9.67
CA ALA A 153 8.81 1.72 10.11
C ALA A 153 8.81 2.86 11.14
N SER A 154 8.05 3.92 10.88
CA SER A 154 7.94 5.07 11.76
C SER A 154 7.21 4.77 13.06
N HIS A 155 6.27 3.83 13.06
CA HIS A 155 5.70 3.31 14.31
C HIS A 155 6.70 2.45 15.08
N LYS A 156 7.36 1.51 14.40
CA LYS A 156 8.24 0.51 15.00
C LYS A 156 9.51 1.10 15.60
N TRP A 157 10.14 2.02 14.88
CA TRP A 157 11.37 2.69 15.31
C TRP A 157 11.12 4.11 15.79
N ASP A 158 9.89 4.39 16.25
CA ASP A 158 9.47 5.63 16.90
C ASP A 158 9.98 6.88 16.18
N VAL A 159 9.39 7.20 15.03
CA VAL A 159 9.69 8.38 14.21
C VAL A 159 8.40 9.21 14.07
N PRO A 160 7.97 9.95 15.12
CA PRO A 160 6.62 10.49 15.22
C PRO A 160 6.21 11.40 14.05
N ALA A 161 7.14 12.20 13.54
CA ALA A 161 6.89 13.11 12.43
C ALA A 161 6.48 12.35 11.15
N TYR A 162 7.12 11.22 10.84
CA TYR A 162 6.77 10.42 9.68
C TYR A 162 5.56 9.52 9.92
N LYS A 163 5.32 9.07 11.16
CA LYS A 163 4.08 8.39 11.52
C LYS A 163 2.87 9.30 11.27
N ALA A 164 2.92 10.53 11.79
CA ALA A 164 1.87 11.52 11.59
C ALA A 164 1.69 11.86 10.10
N TRP A 165 2.80 12.07 9.37
CA TRP A 165 2.75 12.35 7.94
C TRP A 165 2.11 11.20 7.14
N ALA A 166 2.48 9.95 7.43
CA ALA A 166 1.93 8.80 6.72
C ALA A 166 0.43 8.63 6.99
N ILE A 167 -0.02 8.83 8.24
CA ILE A 167 -1.45 8.81 8.58
C ILE A 167 -2.22 9.89 7.82
N GLU A 168 -1.67 11.11 7.75
CA GLU A 168 -2.28 12.21 7.01
C GLU A 168 -2.35 11.91 5.52
N ALA A 169 -1.26 11.41 4.91
CA ALA A 169 -1.22 11.04 3.50
C ALA A 169 -2.26 9.95 3.15
N LEU A 170 -2.41 8.93 4.01
CA LEU A 170 -3.42 7.89 3.83
C LEU A 170 -4.84 8.46 4.01
N SER A 171 -5.06 9.32 5.01
CA SER A 171 -6.37 9.95 5.28
C SER A 171 -6.80 10.89 4.15
N HIS A 172 -5.85 11.59 3.53
CA HIS A 172 -6.12 12.45 2.39
C HIS A 172 -6.41 11.64 1.11
N ARG A 173 -5.78 10.47 0.95
CA ARG A 173 -6.09 9.54 -0.15
C ARG A 173 -7.42 8.82 0.06
N TRP A 174 -7.82 8.60 1.31
CA TRP A 174 -9.00 7.84 1.70
C TRP A 174 -9.78 8.50 2.84
N PRO A 175 -10.59 9.52 2.52
CA PRO A 175 -11.30 10.28 3.53
C PRO A 175 -12.36 9.43 4.23
N SER A 176 -12.45 9.55 5.57
CA SER A 176 -13.42 8.84 6.41
C SER A 176 -14.85 9.40 6.33
N LYS A 177 -15.18 10.16 5.27
CA LYS A 177 -16.50 10.78 5.07
C LYS A 177 -17.43 9.85 4.29
N LEU A 178 -18.73 10.01 4.54
CA LEU A 178 -19.79 9.18 3.95
C LEU A 178 -19.80 9.28 2.41
N ASN A 179 -19.75 8.13 1.72
CA ASN A 179 -19.91 7.95 0.27
C ASN A 179 -19.21 9.02 -0.59
N GLN A 180 -17.89 9.11 -0.46
CA GLN A 180 -17.07 9.82 -1.45
C GLN A 180 -16.65 8.87 -2.58
N PRO A 181 -16.42 9.36 -3.81
CA PRO A 181 -15.97 8.54 -4.93
C PRO A 181 -14.72 7.70 -4.61
N ASP A 182 -13.83 8.22 -3.76
CA ASP A 182 -12.60 7.53 -3.34
C ASP A 182 -12.82 6.28 -2.48
N GLN A 183 -14.05 6.00 -2.02
CA GLN A 183 -14.36 4.75 -1.29
C GLN A 183 -14.23 3.49 -2.18
N GLU A 184 -14.35 3.61 -3.50
CA GLU A 184 -14.08 2.47 -4.41
C GLU A 184 -12.62 2.03 -4.31
N LYS A 185 -11.68 2.98 -4.35
CA LYS A 185 -10.25 2.68 -4.19
C LYS A 185 -9.90 2.13 -2.80
N ILE A 186 -10.64 2.51 -1.75
CA ILE A 186 -10.48 1.92 -0.42
C ILE A 186 -10.84 0.45 -0.46
N SER A 187 -11.86 0.08 -1.23
CA SER A 187 -12.39 -1.28 -1.29
C SER A 187 -11.27 -2.23 -1.70
N ASP A 188 -10.55 -1.93 -2.79
CA ASP A 188 -9.42 -2.72 -3.31
C ASP A 188 -8.31 -2.99 -2.28
N PHE A 189 -8.09 -2.04 -1.36
CA PHE A 189 -7.04 -2.11 -0.34
C PHE A 189 -7.57 -2.32 1.07
N SER A 190 -8.83 -2.70 1.24
CA SER A 190 -9.50 -2.71 2.54
C SER A 190 -8.82 -3.65 3.54
N ARG A 191 -8.39 -4.83 3.08
CA ARG A 191 -7.67 -5.79 3.93
C ARG A 191 -6.32 -5.24 4.37
N GLN A 192 -5.57 -4.66 3.45
CA GLN A 192 -4.27 -4.04 3.70
C GLN A 192 -4.39 -2.89 4.68
N ILE A 193 -5.40 -2.02 4.52
CA ILE A 193 -5.62 -0.89 5.43
C ILE A 193 -5.98 -1.41 6.83
N ILE A 194 -6.85 -2.42 6.95
CA ILE A 194 -7.19 -3.00 8.27
C ILE A 194 -5.94 -3.57 8.94
N VAL A 195 -5.17 -4.42 8.26
CA VAL A 195 -3.94 -5.01 8.82
C VAL A 195 -2.95 -3.92 9.21
N LEU A 196 -2.67 -2.97 8.33
CA LEU A 196 -1.76 -1.85 8.60
C LEU A 196 -2.20 -1.03 9.81
N CYS A 197 -3.49 -0.74 9.93
CA CYS A 197 -4.06 -0.01 11.05
C CYS A 197 -3.88 -0.75 12.37
N ARG A 198 -4.07 -2.07 12.38
CA ARG A 198 -3.82 -2.91 13.55
C ARG A 198 -2.34 -2.97 13.92
N GLU A 199 -1.45 -3.09 12.95
CA GLU A 199 0.00 -3.14 13.16
C GLU A 199 0.58 -1.81 13.68
N CYS A 200 -0.08 -0.69 13.37
CA CYS A 200 0.44 0.65 13.63
C CYS A 200 -0.35 1.44 14.69
N ASP A 201 -1.31 0.81 15.36
CA ASP A 201 -2.24 1.44 16.31
C ASP A 201 -2.95 2.67 15.73
N VAL A 202 -3.50 2.54 14.52
CA VAL A 202 -4.26 3.60 13.83
C VAL A 202 -5.73 3.20 13.73
N THR A 203 -6.64 4.09 14.14
CA THR A 203 -8.08 3.80 14.15
C THR A 203 -8.88 4.59 13.13
N SER A 204 -8.37 5.74 12.68
CA SER A 204 -9.08 6.70 11.80
C SER A 204 -9.51 6.13 10.45
N LEU A 205 -8.79 5.11 9.96
CA LEU A 205 -9.04 4.45 8.67
C LEU A 205 -9.75 3.10 8.81
N LEU A 206 -9.94 2.58 10.03
CA LEU A 206 -10.58 1.28 10.23
C LEU A 206 -12.03 1.29 9.74
N LYS A 207 -12.80 2.31 10.12
CA LYS A 207 -14.20 2.45 9.70
C LYS A 207 -14.38 2.40 8.17
N PRO A 208 -13.74 3.29 7.38
CA PRO A 208 -13.89 3.22 5.94
C PRO A 208 -13.32 1.94 5.33
N ALA A 209 -12.25 1.35 5.90
CA ALA A 209 -11.70 0.10 5.39
C ALA A 209 -12.62 -1.10 5.63
N PHE A 210 -13.24 -1.22 6.81
CA PHE A 210 -14.24 -2.26 7.08
C PHE A 210 -15.49 -2.10 6.20
N TYR A 211 -15.91 -0.87 5.94
CA TYR A 211 -17.01 -0.63 5.00
C TYR A 211 -16.61 -0.95 3.55
N GLY A 212 -15.39 -0.62 3.12
CA GLY A 212 -14.86 -1.04 1.82
C GLY A 212 -14.79 -2.55 1.67
N LEU A 213 -14.37 -3.26 2.73
CA LEU A 213 -14.37 -4.72 2.77
C LEU A 213 -15.77 -5.32 2.61
N LEU A 214 -16.78 -4.71 3.24
CA LEU A 214 -18.18 -5.11 3.08
C LEU A 214 -18.60 -5.05 1.60
N ARG A 215 -18.26 -3.96 0.91
CA ARG A 215 -18.57 -3.77 -0.52
C ARG A 215 -17.86 -4.78 -1.43
N LEU A 216 -16.66 -5.24 -1.04
CA LEU A 216 -15.95 -6.31 -1.73
C LEU A 216 -16.54 -7.71 -1.48
N THR A 217 -17.29 -7.89 -0.40
CA THR A 217 -17.83 -9.18 0.03
C THR A 217 -19.03 -9.58 -0.82
N ARG A 218 -18.93 -9.50 -2.16
CA ARG A 218 -19.80 -10.23 -3.07
C ARG A 218 -19.52 -11.72 -2.89
N LEU A 219 -20.15 -12.32 -1.88
CA LEU A 219 -20.04 -13.75 -1.60
C LEU A 219 -20.62 -14.54 -2.78
N GLY A 220 -19.76 -14.94 -3.71
CA GLY A 220 -20.01 -16.08 -4.60
C GLY A 220 -20.96 -15.87 -5.79
N THR A 221 -21.32 -14.65 -6.18
CA THR A 221 -22.12 -14.40 -7.40
C THR A 221 -21.43 -13.37 -8.31
N GLY A 222 -20.29 -13.77 -8.83
CA GLY A 222 -19.55 -13.02 -9.85
C GLY A 222 -18.39 -13.84 -10.34
N ASN A 223 -18.65 -14.67 -11.35
CA ASN A 223 -17.57 -15.21 -12.17
C ASN A 223 -16.72 -14.03 -12.67
N ASN A 224 -15.46 -14.02 -12.24
CA ASN A 224 -14.23 -13.71 -12.96
C ASN A 224 -13.14 -13.87 -11.90
N ALA A 225 -12.32 -14.93 -11.84
CA ALA A 225 -11.47 -15.39 -12.93
C ALA A 225 -10.96 -14.19 -13.76
N ASN A 226 -10.37 -13.22 -13.04
CA ASN A 226 -9.21 -12.45 -13.44
C ASN A 226 -8.67 -11.85 -12.13
N SER A 227 -7.83 -12.62 -11.45
CA SER A 227 -6.73 -12.04 -10.70
C SER A 227 -5.79 -11.37 -11.72
N GLU A 228 -6.27 -10.29 -12.32
CA GLU A 228 -5.36 -9.25 -12.80
C GLU A 228 -4.86 -8.61 -11.51
N GLU A 229 -3.63 -8.97 -11.16
CA GLU A 229 -2.79 -8.11 -10.35
C GLU A 229 -3.04 -6.68 -10.84
N VAL A 230 -3.52 -5.80 -9.96
CA VAL A 230 -3.42 -4.36 -10.20
C VAL A 230 -1.93 -4.06 -10.10
N GLU A 231 -1.17 -4.44 -11.14
CA GLU A 231 0.15 -3.92 -11.40
C GLU A 231 -0.04 -2.43 -11.62
N GLU A 232 0.38 -1.62 -10.65
CA GLU A 232 0.76 -0.24 -10.94
C GLU A 232 1.92 -0.34 -11.97
N GLY A 233 1.55 -0.24 -13.24
CA GLY A 233 2.28 -0.80 -14.38
C GLY A 233 3.81 -0.65 -14.35
N ILE A 234 4.49 -1.79 -14.49
CA ILE A 234 5.90 -1.86 -14.84
C ILE A 234 6.00 -1.72 -16.36
N VAL A 235 6.38 -0.54 -16.85
CA VAL A 235 6.88 -0.40 -18.24
C VAL A 235 8.39 -0.28 -18.17
N THR A 236 9.07 -1.38 -18.50
CA THR A 236 10.49 -1.38 -18.88
C THR A 236 10.59 -1.26 -20.40
N SER A 237 11.25 -0.20 -20.86
CA SER A 237 11.96 -0.03 -22.15
C SER A 237 11.88 1.45 -22.55
N GLY A 238 12.91 2.11 -23.08
CA GLY A 238 14.20 1.66 -23.56
C GLY A 238 15.00 2.92 -23.94
N ILE A 239 16.30 2.71 -24.12
CA ILE A 239 17.28 3.69 -24.59
C ILE A 239 16.75 4.37 -25.87
N ILE A 240 16.66 5.70 -25.88
CA ILE A 240 16.49 6.46 -27.13
C ILE A 240 17.89 6.92 -27.54
N GLU A 241 18.42 6.27 -28.56
CA GLU A 241 19.52 6.78 -29.37
C GLU A 241 19.03 7.88 -30.30
N ASN A 242 19.93 8.82 -30.57
CA ASN A 242 19.74 10.02 -31.37
C ASN A 242 19.41 9.73 -32.84
N GLY A 243 18.62 10.62 -33.45
CA GLY A 243 18.45 10.70 -34.90
C GLY A 243 17.95 12.09 -35.31
N GLU A 244 18.84 12.89 -35.87
CA GLU A 244 18.59 14.20 -36.49
C GLU A 244 17.78 14.05 -37.79
N GLY A 245 16.94 15.04 -38.12
CA GLY A 245 16.22 15.11 -39.39
C GLY A 245 15.31 16.34 -39.47
N ASN A 246 15.54 17.17 -40.49
CA ASN A 246 15.20 18.59 -40.55
C ASN A 246 13.88 18.91 -41.34
N THR A 247 13.46 20.18 -41.27
CA THR A 247 12.64 20.99 -42.24
C THR A 247 11.09 21.09 -42.18
N GLU A 248 10.65 22.27 -41.71
CA GLU A 248 9.73 23.30 -42.30
C GLU A 248 8.31 22.98 -42.86
N GLY A 249 7.32 23.83 -42.46
CA GLY A 249 6.22 24.23 -43.36
C GLY A 249 4.79 24.43 -42.79
N ILE A 250 4.54 25.59 -42.15
CA ILE A 250 3.33 26.47 -42.09
C ILE A 250 1.91 25.91 -42.39
N GLY A 251 0.97 26.17 -41.46
CA GLY A 251 -0.48 26.25 -41.71
C GLY A 251 -1.31 26.55 -40.45
N GLU A 252 -2.00 27.69 -40.42
CA GLU A 252 -2.77 28.27 -39.30
C GLU A 252 -4.13 27.58 -39.04
N ASP A 253 -4.70 27.92 -37.86
CA ASP A 253 -6.10 27.82 -37.42
C ASP A 253 -6.68 26.49 -36.90
N ALA A 254 -6.72 26.36 -35.56
CA ALA A 254 -7.93 26.02 -34.80
C ALA A 254 -7.70 26.13 -33.29
N VAL A 255 -8.31 27.15 -32.68
CA VAL A 255 -8.46 27.25 -31.22
C VAL A 255 -9.50 26.22 -30.77
N THR A 256 -9.03 25.13 -30.17
CA THR A 256 -9.88 24.28 -29.33
C THR A 256 -9.21 24.12 -27.97
N HIS A 257 -9.85 24.70 -26.95
CA HIS A 257 -9.61 24.37 -25.55
C HIS A 257 -9.81 22.87 -25.36
N ASN A 258 -8.73 22.10 -25.25
CA ASN A 258 -8.78 20.78 -24.63
C ASN A 258 -7.78 20.75 -23.49
N SER A 259 -8.28 21.13 -22.32
CA SER A 259 -7.52 21.13 -21.08
C SER A 259 -7.22 19.69 -20.69
N SER A 260 -5.93 19.36 -20.77
CA SER A 260 -5.24 18.48 -19.83
C SER A 260 -5.66 17.00 -19.85
N ASN A 261 -5.26 16.29 -20.91
CA ASN A 261 -4.79 14.92 -20.78
C ASN A 261 -3.53 14.94 -19.89
N LYS A 262 -3.69 14.96 -18.56
CA LYS A 262 -2.57 14.73 -17.64
C LYS A 262 -2.24 13.24 -17.70
N PRO A 263 -1.02 12.85 -18.11
CA PRO A 263 -0.64 11.44 -18.10
C PRO A 263 -0.68 10.91 -16.68
N LEU A 264 -1.12 9.66 -16.53
CA LEU A 264 -1.12 8.92 -15.26
C LEU A 264 0.23 9.10 -14.59
N LEU A 265 0.17 9.76 -13.45
CA LEU A 265 1.31 10.04 -12.61
C LEU A 265 1.79 8.72 -12.01
N HIS A 266 2.85 8.12 -12.57
CA HIS A 266 3.43 6.89 -12.07
C HIS A 266 3.73 7.02 -10.57
N SER A 267 3.07 6.24 -9.71
CA SER A 267 3.28 6.29 -8.26
C SER A 267 4.74 6.02 -7.91
N TYR A 268 5.28 6.74 -6.92
CA TYR A 268 6.65 6.50 -6.46
C TYR A 268 6.74 5.28 -5.55
N TYR A 269 7.68 4.38 -5.87
CA TYR A 269 8.03 3.22 -5.05
C TYR A 269 9.45 3.41 -4.50
N HIS A 270 9.59 3.30 -3.17
CA HIS A 270 10.90 3.33 -2.51
C HIS A 270 11.74 2.09 -2.85
N ASP A 271 11.08 0.97 -3.10
CA ASP A 271 11.66 -0.28 -3.60
C ASP A 271 10.66 -0.93 -4.57
N ARG A 272 11.07 -1.13 -5.82
CA ARG A 272 10.24 -1.78 -6.87
C ARG A 272 10.36 -3.30 -6.88
N SER A 273 11.36 -3.85 -6.18
CA SER A 273 11.59 -5.30 -6.11
C SER A 273 10.71 -5.99 -5.06
N LYS A 274 10.03 -5.20 -4.21
CA LYS A 274 9.18 -5.68 -3.13
C LYS A 274 7.74 -5.24 -3.35
N GLY A 275 6.82 -6.07 -2.87
CA GLY A 275 5.40 -5.81 -2.92
C GLY A 275 4.68 -6.29 -1.66
N TRP A 276 3.36 -6.28 -1.75
CA TRP A 276 2.48 -6.83 -0.73
C TRP A 276 2.71 -8.34 -0.57
N MET A 277 2.64 -8.82 0.68
CA MET A 277 2.73 -10.22 1.03
C MET A 277 1.39 -10.70 1.61
N ASP A 278 1.18 -12.02 1.69
CA ASP A 278 -0.05 -12.60 2.26
C ASP A 278 -0.36 -12.07 3.66
N ARG A 279 0.66 -11.92 4.51
CA ARG A 279 0.50 -11.35 5.86
C ARG A 279 -0.09 -9.94 5.86
N ASP A 280 0.17 -9.16 4.81
CA ASP A 280 -0.33 -7.79 4.71
C ASP A 280 -1.82 -7.75 4.35
N THR A 281 -2.40 -8.87 3.93
CA THR A 281 -3.82 -8.98 3.54
C THR A 281 -4.61 -9.95 4.42
N THR A 282 -3.91 -10.72 5.26
CA THR A 282 -4.52 -11.73 6.13
C THR A 282 -5.13 -11.05 7.35
N LEU A 283 -6.46 -11.02 7.40
CA LEU A 283 -7.19 -10.51 8.55
C LEU A 283 -7.03 -11.43 9.76
N SER A 284 -6.98 -10.83 10.96
CA SER A 284 -7.05 -11.59 12.19
C SER A 284 -8.42 -12.29 12.33
N SER A 285 -8.50 -13.33 13.16
CA SER A 285 -9.79 -13.97 13.47
C SER A 285 -10.79 -12.97 14.08
N ASN A 286 -10.31 -12.04 14.89
CA ASN A 286 -11.13 -10.98 15.47
C ASN A 286 -11.67 -10.02 14.40
N ASP A 287 -10.82 -9.54 13.48
CA ASP A 287 -11.24 -8.64 12.40
C ASP A 287 -12.17 -9.36 11.41
N THR A 288 -11.95 -10.65 11.17
CA THR A 288 -12.87 -11.48 10.37
C THR A 288 -14.25 -11.53 11.03
N SER A 289 -14.30 -11.71 12.35
CA SER A 289 -15.55 -11.74 13.11
C SER A 289 -16.25 -10.37 13.06
N LEU A 290 -15.50 -9.27 13.20
CA LEU A 290 -16.03 -7.91 13.05
C LEU A 290 -16.61 -7.66 11.65
N ALA A 291 -15.94 -8.14 10.60
CA ALA A 291 -16.44 -8.02 9.23
C ALA A 291 -17.77 -8.78 9.04
N ILE A 292 -17.90 -9.98 9.62
CA ILE A 292 -19.14 -10.77 9.59
C ILE A 292 -20.26 -10.05 10.35
N TYR A 293 -19.99 -9.53 11.56
CA TYR A 293 -20.99 -8.77 12.32
C TYR A 293 -21.44 -7.50 11.60
N LEU A 294 -20.51 -6.83 10.90
CA LEU A 294 -20.84 -5.66 10.10
C LEU A 294 -21.73 -6.03 8.90
N LEU A 295 -21.44 -7.15 8.23
CA LEU A 295 -22.29 -7.68 7.15
C LEU A 295 -23.69 -8.03 7.66
N GLU A 296 -23.80 -8.71 8.80
CA GLU A 296 -25.10 -9.01 9.41
C GLU A 296 -25.87 -7.72 9.73
N TYR A 297 -25.22 -6.73 10.33
CA TYR A 297 -25.84 -5.44 10.62
C TYR A 297 -26.30 -4.70 9.36
N ALA A 298 -25.46 -4.63 8.33
CA ALA A 298 -25.75 -3.96 7.07
C ALA A 298 -26.94 -4.62 6.35
N THR A 299 -26.89 -5.94 6.21
CA THR A 299 -27.96 -6.73 5.58
C THR A 299 -29.29 -6.58 6.31
N GLN A 300 -29.31 -6.73 7.64
CA GLN A 300 -30.52 -6.55 8.44
C GLN A 300 -31.09 -5.13 8.31
N THR A 301 -30.23 -4.12 8.31
CA THR A 301 -30.66 -2.73 8.18
C THR A 301 -31.24 -2.45 6.80
N TRP A 302 -30.63 -3.01 5.75
CA TRP A 302 -31.15 -2.92 4.39
C TRP A 302 -32.49 -3.64 4.25
N ILE A 303 -32.57 -4.89 4.72
CA ILE A 303 -33.78 -5.72 4.69
C ILE A 303 -34.96 -5.04 5.39
N ALA A 304 -34.72 -4.43 6.55
CA ALA A 304 -35.75 -3.68 7.26
C ALA A 304 -36.24 -2.43 6.48
N PHE A 305 -35.41 -1.88 5.60
CA PHE A 305 -35.71 -0.69 4.82
C PHE A 305 -36.42 -0.99 3.50
N PHE A 306 -35.86 -1.83 2.63
CA PHE A 306 -36.36 -1.97 1.25
C PHE A 306 -37.68 -2.75 1.17
N ARG A 307 -38.01 -3.58 2.17
CA ARG A 307 -39.19 -4.46 2.15
C ARG A 307 -40.53 -3.72 2.10
N GLN A 308 -40.58 -2.46 2.52
CA GLN A 308 -41.83 -1.70 2.55
C GLN A 308 -41.63 -0.31 1.95
N PRO A 309 -42.60 0.19 1.16
CA PRO A 309 -42.60 1.57 0.72
C PRO A 309 -42.71 2.52 1.94
N PRO A 310 -42.21 3.76 1.82
CA PRO A 310 -42.29 4.74 2.88
C PRO A 310 -43.76 5.00 3.28
N SER A 311 -44.05 4.88 4.56
CA SER A 311 -45.39 4.98 5.15
C SER A 311 -45.55 6.21 6.06
N TYR A 312 -44.73 7.24 5.84
CA TYR A 312 -44.74 8.45 6.66
C TYR A 312 -46.09 9.20 6.60
N LEU A 313 -46.50 9.78 7.73
CA LEU A 313 -47.80 10.46 7.85
C LEU A 313 -48.01 11.57 6.81
N PHE A 314 -46.96 12.36 6.52
CA PHE A 314 -47.03 13.47 5.57
C PHE A 314 -47.35 13.01 4.14
N LEU A 315 -47.05 11.76 3.77
CA LEU A 315 -47.33 11.22 2.43
C LEU A 315 -48.83 11.02 2.16
N SER A 316 -49.64 11.00 3.21
CA SER A 316 -51.10 10.80 3.13
C SER A 316 -51.90 12.05 3.55
N ASP A 317 -51.21 13.14 3.90
CA ASP A 317 -51.82 14.37 4.39
C ASP A 317 -52.62 15.08 3.28
N LYS A 318 -53.93 15.21 3.47
CA LYS A 318 -54.82 15.85 2.48
C LYS A 318 -54.56 17.35 2.33
N ALA A 319 -54.08 18.04 3.38
CA ALA A 319 -53.83 19.48 3.30
C ALA A 319 -52.67 19.80 2.36
N SER A 320 -51.60 18.99 2.43
CA SER A 320 -50.43 19.10 1.56
C SER A 320 -50.63 18.59 0.13
N HIS A 321 -51.75 17.92 -0.16
CA HIS A 321 -52.04 17.28 -1.45
C HIS A 321 -53.36 17.72 -2.09
N SER A 322 -53.93 18.86 -1.65
CA SER A 322 -55.27 19.32 -1.99
C SER A 322 -55.57 19.44 -3.49
N SER A 323 -54.55 19.54 -4.34
CA SER A 323 -54.66 19.65 -5.80
C SER A 323 -54.41 18.34 -6.59
N ARG A 324 -54.15 17.20 -5.93
CA ARG A 324 -53.75 15.95 -6.60
C ARG A 324 -54.85 14.89 -6.57
N THR A 325 -55.02 14.16 -7.67
CA THR A 325 -55.93 13.01 -7.81
C THR A 325 -55.51 11.78 -7.00
N ALA A 326 -54.20 11.56 -6.83
CA ALA A 326 -53.64 10.48 -6.03
C ALA A 326 -52.71 11.01 -4.92
N LYS A 327 -52.73 10.35 -3.76
CA LYS A 327 -51.84 10.64 -2.62
C LYS A 327 -50.44 10.10 -2.90
N CYS A 328 -49.39 10.84 -2.51
CA CYS A 328 -48.00 10.39 -2.68
C CYS A 328 -47.73 9.02 -2.03
N SER A 329 -48.40 8.69 -0.92
CA SER A 329 -48.30 7.36 -0.30
C SER A 329 -48.77 6.21 -1.19
N GLN A 330 -49.79 6.43 -2.03
CA GLN A 330 -50.27 5.42 -2.96
C GLN A 330 -49.32 5.27 -4.15
N ILE A 331 -48.83 6.39 -4.68
CA ILE A 331 -47.86 6.42 -5.78
C ILE A 331 -46.57 5.70 -5.36
N PHE A 332 -46.06 5.96 -4.15
CA PHE A 332 -44.91 5.21 -3.63
C PHE A 332 -45.18 3.71 -3.54
N LYS A 333 -46.37 3.24 -3.15
CA LYS A 333 -46.66 1.80 -3.10
C LYS A 333 -46.59 1.13 -4.46
N GLU A 334 -46.95 1.86 -5.53
CA GLU A 334 -46.93 1.35 -6.91
C GLU A 334 -45.52 1.37 -7.50
N LEU A 335 -44.75 2.42 -7.22
CA LEU A 335 -43.40 2.61 -7.78
C LEU A 335 -42.30 1.90 -6.99
N TRP A 336 -42.47 1.72 -5.68
CA TRP A 336 -41.43 1.15 -4.83
C TRP A 336 -40.99 -0.25 -5.29
N PRO A 337 -41.90 -1.15 -5.70
CA PRO A 337 -41.46 -2.45 -6.21
C PRO A 337 -40.64 -2.37 -7.49
N ILE A 338 -40.93 -1.36 -8.34
CA ILE A 338 -40.27 -1.15 -9.63
C ILE A 338 -38.84 -0.64 -9.43
N HIS A 339 -38.65 0.34 -8.55
CA HIS A 339 -37.36 1.00 -8.38
C HIS A 339 -36.48 0.41 -7.27
N VAL A 340 -37.07 -0.22 -6.24
CA VAL A 340 -36.36 -0.55 -4.99
C VAL A 340 -36.38 -2.05 -4.68
N THR A 341 -37.38 -2.81 -5.10
CA THR A 341 -37.42 -4.26 -4.82
C THR A 341 -36.99 -5.13 -5.99
N GLY A 342 -36.44 -4.54 -7.07
CA GLY A 342 -35.82 -5.30 -8.16
C GLY A 342 -34.63 -6.12 -7.66
N SER A 343 -34.48 -7.36 -8.13
CA SER A 343 -33.51 -8.34 -7.60
C SER A 343 -32.07 -7.82 -7.55
N GLY A 344 -31.58 -7.23 -8.66
CA GLY A 344 -30.20 -6.72 -8.71
C GLY A 344 -29.93 -5.57 -7.74
N PHE A 345 -30.89 -4.66 -7.59
CA PHE A 345 -30.76 -3.52 -6.66
C PHE A 345 -30.82 -3.96 -5.18
N VAL A 346 -31.63 -4.98 -4.88
CA VAL A 346 -31.73 -5.56 -3.54
C VAL A 346 -30.41 -6.23 -3.13
N GLU A 347 -29.81 -6.99 -4.05
CA GLU A 347 -28.54 -7.69 -3.82
C GLU A 347 -27.39 -6.71 -3.59
N ASP A 348 -27.27 -5.66 -4.40
CA ASP A 348 -26.23 -4.63 -4.21
C ASP A 348 -26.39 -3.91 -2.85
N GLY A 349 -27.62 -3.66 -2.41
CA GLY A 349 -27.88 -3.01 -1.12
C GLY A 349 -27.56 -3.86 0.11
N TRP A 350 -27.39 -5.19 -0.02
CA TRP A 350 -26.88 -6.04 1.07
C TRP A 350 -25.44 -5.71 1.45
N PHE A 351 -24.63 -5.33 0.46
CA PHE A 351 -23.20 -5.06 0.62
C PHE A 351 -22.88 -3.56 0.60
N ASP A 352 -23.77 -2.73 0.07
CA ASP A 352 -23.65 -1.27 0.07
C ASP A 352 -24.98 -0.57 0.41
N PRO A 353 -25.48 -0.69 1.66
CA PRO A 353 -26.73 -0.04 2.05
C PRO A 353 -26.66 1.48 1.95
N LEU A 354 -25.48 2.09 2.14
CA LEU A 354 -25.32 3.54 2.02
C LEU A 354 -25.39 4.00 0.56
N GLY A 355 -24.77 3.25 -0.36
CA GLY A 355 -24.84 3.45 -1.80
C GLY A 355 -26.26 3.24 -2.31
N ALA A 356 -26.92 2.15 -1.93
CA ALA A 356 -28.30 1.87 -2.33
C ALA A 356 -29.28 2.97 -1.86
N LEU A 357 -29.15 3.44 -0.61
CA LEU A 357 -29.94 4.58 -0.13
C LEU A 357 -29.63 5.89 -0.89
N GLN A 358 -28.39 6.08 -1.37
CA GLN A 358 -28.05 7.23 -2.21
C GLN A 358 -28.74 7.14 -3.56
N THR A 359 -28.68 5.99 -4.22
CA THR A 359 -29.38 5.74 -5.49
C THR A 359 -30.88 6.00 -5.36
N ILE A 360 -31.52 5.56 -4.27
CA ILE A 360 -32.95 5.84 -4.01
C ILE A 360 -33.22 7.32 -3.89
N LYS A 361 -32.34 8.08 -3.24
CA LYS A 361 -32.50 9.54 -3.12
C LYS A 361 -32.37 10.24 -4.48
N ASP A 362 -31.50 9.73 -5.34
CA ASP A 362 -31.17 10.32 -6.63
C ASP A 362 -32.23 10.06 -7.71
N ILE A 363 -33.17 9.15 -7.47
CA ILE A 363 -34.36 8.98 -8.31
C ILE A 363 -35.13 10.32 -8.36
N ASN A 364 -35.55 10.68 -9.57
CA ASN A 364 -36.41 11.84 -9.83
C ASN A 364 -37.87 11.50 -9.50
N TRP A 365 -38.16 11.34 -8.21
CA TRP A 365 -39.50 11.02 -7.69
C TRP A 365 -40.56 12.01 -8.16
N GLU A 366 -40.18 13.27 -8.42
CA GLU A 366 -41.06 14.31 -8.93
C GLU A 366 -41.56 14.01 -10.35
N ALA A 367 -40.68 13.54 -11.23
CA ALA A 367 -41.05 13.09 -12.57
C ALA A 367 -41.99 11.87 -12.55
N GLU A 368 -41.83 11.02 -11.54
CA GLU A 368 -42.69 9.84 -11.31
C GLU A 368 -44.02 10.18 -10.60
N GLY A 369 -44.30 11.47 -10.36
CA GLY A 369 -45.57 11.90 -9.80
C GLY A 369 -45.62 11.99 -8.27
N ILE A 370 -44.49 12.01 -7.57
CA ILE A 370 -44.43 12.45 -6.17
C ILE A 370 -44.37 13.99 -6.13
N CYS A 371 -45.02 14.64 -5.16
CA CYS A 371 -44.91 16.10 -5.04
C CYS A 371 -43.55 16.50 -4.45
N ALA A 372 -43.05 17.68 -4.82
CA ALA A 372 -41.72 18.17 -4.41
C ALA A 372 -41.51 18.21 -2.89
N SER A 373 -42.53 18.59 -2.11
CA SER A 373 -42.45 18.61 -0.65
C SER A 373 -42.27 17.21 -0.06
N CYS A 374 -43.03 16.22 -0.54
CA CYS A 374 -42.91 14.83 -0.09
C CYS A 374 -41.57 14.22 -0.51
N ALA A 375 -41.14 14.46 -1.75
CA ALA A 375 -39.86 13.96 -2.25
C ALA A 375 -38.69 14.53 -1.42
N SER A 376 -38.69 15.84 -1.15
CA SER A 376 -37.68 16.50 -0.30
C SER A 376 -37.64 15.92 1.12
N GLU A 377 -38.79 15.77 1.77
CA GLU A 377 -38.87 15.21 3.14
C GLU A 377 -38.43 13.74 3.19
N CYS A 378 -38.79 12.92 2.20
CA CYS A 378 -38.29 11.55 2.06
C CYS A 378 -36.77 11.52 1.92
N ARG A 379 -36.19 12.34 1.03
CA ARG A 379 -34.73 12.43 0.85
C ARG A 379 -34.02 12.82 2.15
N ALA A 380 -34.57 13.76 2.91
CA ALA A 380 -34.01 14.16 4.20
C ALA A 380 -34.02 13.00 5.23
N ARG A 381 -35.09 12.21 5.26
CA ARG A 381 -35.19 11.03 6.16
C ARG A 381 -34.26 9.90 5.74
N TRP A 382 -34.14 9.63 4.45
CA TRP A 382 -33.19 8.64 3.93
C TRP A 382 -31.74 9.06 4.16
N GLU A 383 -31.43 10.35 4.02
CA GLU A 383 -30.11 10.88 4.38
C GLU A 383 -29.81 10.75 5.88
N LYS A 384 -30.80 11.02 6.74
CA LYS A 384 -30.67 10.75 8.18
C LYS A 384 -30.42 9.26 8.45
N LYS A 385 -31.12 8.37 7.75
CA LYS A 385 -30.90 6.92 7.86
C LYS A 385 -29.47 6.53 7.43
N ARG A 386 -28.96 7.08 6.32
CA ARG A 386 -27.57 6.86 5.87
C ARG A 386 -26.54 7.28 6.92
N ARG A 387 -26.70 8.48 7.48
CA ARG A 387 -25.82 8.96 8.57
C ARG A 387 -25.88 8.07 9.81
N ASN A 388 -27.08 7.68 10.23
CA ASN A 388 -27.24 6.78 11.38
C ASN A 388 -26.56 5.41 11.15
N ILE A 389 -26.66 4.85 9.94
CA ILE A 389 -25.97 3.60 9.58
C ILE A 389 -24.47 3.80 9.72
N TRP A 390 -23.92 4.87 9.14
CA TRP A 390 -22.49 5.16 9.21
C TRP A 390 -22.01 5.35 10.65
N GLU A 391 -22.74 6.09 11.48
CA GLU A 391 -22.40 6.29 12.91
C GLU A 391 -22.46 4.97 13.72
N GLU A 392 -23.40 4.07 13.41
CA GLU A 392 -23.49 2.78 14.08
C GLU A 392 -22.28 1.87 13.78
N ILE A 393 -21.63 2.01 12.62
CA ILE A 393 -20.43 1.24 12.29
C ILE A 393 -19.33 1.47 13.34
N ASP A 394 -19.19 2.69 13.86
CA ASP A 394 -18.19 2.98 14.90
C ASP A 394 -18.43 2.15 16.16
N ARG A 395 -19.70 2.02 16.56
CA ARG A 395 -20.11 1.17 17.69
C ARG A 395 -19.87 -0.31 17.41
N LYS A 396 -20.20 -0.77 16.18
CA LYS A 396 -20.01 -2.17 15.78
C LYS A 396 -18.54 -2.58 15.72
N LEU A 397 -17.65 -1.66 15.34
CA LEU A 397 -16.22 -1.89 15.29
C LEU A 397 -15.50 -1.62 16.63
N GLY A 398 -16.21 -1.11 17.64
CA GLY A 398 -15.62 -0.75 18.93
C GLY A 398 -14.64 0.42 18.85
N LEU A 399 -14.85 1.35 17.91
CA LEU A 399 -13.99 2.53 17.71
C LEU A 399 -14.36 3.73 18.59
N VAL A 400 -15.50 3.64 19.30
CA VAL A 400 -15.97 4.62 20.26
C VAL A 400 -16.20 3.89 21.58
N ASP A 401 -15.79 4.51 22.69
CA ASP A 401 -16.05 3.97 24.03
C ASP A 401 -17.57 3.82 24.24
N LYS A 402 -17.96 2.65 24.77
CA LYS A 402 -19.36 2.22 24.92
C LYS A 402 -20.16 3.09 25.89
#